data_AF-A0A4Y8L5M7-F1
#
_entry.id   AF-A0A4Y8L5M7-F1
#
_cell.length_a   1.000
_cell.length_b   1.000
_cell.length_c   1.000
_cell.angle_alpha   90.00
_cell.angle_beta   90.00
_cell.angle_gamma   90.00
#
_symmetry.space_group_name_H-M   'P 1'
#
loop_
_entity.id
_entity.type
_entity.pdbx_description
1 polymer ?
#
loop_
_entity_poly.entity_id
_entity_poly.type
_entity_poly.pdbx_seq_one_letter_code
_entity_poly.pdbx_strand_id
1 'polypeptide(L)' 'MGELATTFELSNQFLDENGKAASFKDITETLEYAFNFSFGNAYKSKFRIFSRKPYNLTKALDYLKKLLIRESRNKKIDKR' A
#
# COMPACT_ATOMS: atom_id res chain seq x y z
N MET A 1 12.22 6.77 6.88
CA MET A 1 11.57 5.75 7.73
C MET A 1 10.16 5.38 7.30
N GLY A 2 9.27 6.31 6.89
CA GLY A 2 7.96 5.90 6.36
C GLY A 2 8.00 4.92 5.18
N GLU A 3 9.11 4.89 4.43
CA GLU A 3 9.35 3.91 3.35
C GLU A 3 9.34 2.48 3.86
N LEU A 4 10.00 2.21 5.00
CA LEU A 4 10.06 0.87 5.61
C LEU A 4 8.68 0.39 6.05
N ALA A 5 7.94 1.23 6.79
CA ALA A 5 6.59 0.91 7.22
C ALA A 5 5.64 0.71 6.03
N THR A 6 5.79 1.52 4.97
CA THR A 6 4.97 1.39 3.75
C THR A 6 5.31 0.11 2.99
N THR A 7 6.58 -0.32 2.94
CA THR A 7 6.94 -1.62 2.32
C THR A 7 6.41 -2.81 3.10
N PHE A 8 6.41 -2.77 4.43
CA PHE A 8 5.87 -3.85 5.25
C PHE A 8 4.35 -3.98 5.14
N GLU A 9 3.66 -2.85 5.05
CA GLU A 9 2.23 -2.85 4.74
C GLU A 9 1.96 -3.42 3.34
N LEU A 10 2.70 -2.97 2.32
CA LEU A 10 2.48 -3.40 0.93
C LEU A 10 2.92 -4.85 0.67
N SER A 11 3.83 -5.41 1.48
CA SER A 11 4.27 -6.79 1.32
C SER A 11 3.19 -7.80 1.75
N ASN A 12 2.21 -7.38 2.57
CA ASN A 12 1.20 -8.25 3.19
C ASN A 12 1.80 -9.48 3.90
N GLN A 13 3.05 -9.40 4.33
CA GLN A 13 3.74 -10.52 5.00
C GLN A 13 3.47 -10.56 6.49
N PHE A 14 3.10 -9.42 7.07
CA PHE A 14 2.75 -9.32 8.48
C PHE A 14 1.25 -9.52 8.62
N LEU A 15 0.87 -10.55 9.34
CA LEU A 15 -0.52 -10.92 9.59
C LEU A 15 -0.87 -10.64 11.05
N ASP A 16 -2.12 -10.25 11.28
CA ASP A 16 -2.71 -10.21 12.60
C ASP A 16 -3.03 -11.63 13.10
N GLU A 17 -3.49 -11.70 14.35
CA GLU A 17 -3.94 -12.92 15.01
C GLU A 17 -5.09 -13.64 14.29
N ASN A 18 -5.80 -12.95 13.38
CA ASN A 18 -6.89 -13.48 12.56
C ASN A 18 -6.44 -13.86 11.14
N GLY A 19 -5.15 -13.75 10.82
CA GLY A 19 -4.60 -14.03 9.49
C GLY A 19 -4.82 -12.92 8.45
N LYS A 20 -5.25 -11.73 8.87
CA LYS A 20 -5.42 -10.56 8.01
C LYS A 20 -4.16 -9.71 7.98
N ALA A 21 -3.87 -9.04 6.86
CA ALA A 21 -2.72 -8.14 6.78
C ALA A 21 -2.75 -7.09 7.90
N ALA A 22 -1.61 -6.93 8.58
CA ALA A 22 -1.44 -6.01 9.70
C ALA A 22 -1.68 -4.56 9.26
N SER A 23 -2.35 -3.79 10.11
CA SER A 23 -2.63 -2.39 9.84
C SER A 23 -1.33 -1.59 9.78
N PHE A 24 -1.29 -0.57 8.91
CA PHE A 24 -0.16 0.36 8.85
C PHE A 24 0.15 0.98 10.22
N LYS A 25 -0.89 1.25 11.02
CA LYS A 25 -0.74 1.82 12.36
C LYS A 25 0.04 0.87 13.28
N ASP A 26 -0.36 -0.40 13.34
CA ASP A 26 0.25 -1.41 14.20
C ASP A 26 1.71 -1.65 13.79
N ILE A 27 1.99 -1.69 12.48
CA ILE A 27 3.35 -1.78 11.94
C ILE A 27 4.18 -0.56 12.39
N THR A 28 3.64 0.66 12.29
CA THR A 28 4.36 1.86 12.71
C THR A 28 4.64 1.88 14.21
N GLU A 29 3.64 1.61 15.05
CA GLU A 29 3.79 1.59 16.51
C GLU A 29 4.80 0.53 16.97
N THR A 30 4.74 -0.67 16.37
CA THR A 30 5.70 -1.75 16.67
C THR A 30 7.12 -1.36 16.28
N LEU A 31 7.31 -0.68 15.14
CA LEU A 31 8.62 -0.20 14.72
C LEU A 31 9.14 0.95 15.60
N GLU A 32 8.26 1.85 16.07
CA GLU A 32 8.64 2.91 17.02
C GLU A 32 9.17 2.30 18.31
N TYR A 33 8.43 1.31 18.83
CA TYR A 33 8.82 0.58 20.04
C TYR A 33 10.14 -0.18 19.84
N ALA A 34 10.26 -0.95 18.76
CA ALA A 34 11.42 -1.81 18.51
C ALA A 34 12.74 -1.03 18.36
N PHE A 35 12.68 0.15 17.75
CA PHE A 35 13.86 0.96 17.44
C PHE A 35 14.00 2.21 18.31
N ASN A 36 13.12 2.40 19.30
CA ASN A 36 13.10 3.53 20.22
C ASN A 36 13.18 4.91 19.51
N PHE A 37 12.39 5.09 18.45
CA PHE A 37 12.26 6.38 17.76
C PHE A 37 10.80 6.65 17.39
N SER A 38 10.45 7.91 17.08
CA SER A 38 9.12 8.26 16.55
C SER A 38 9.18 8.60 15.06
N PHE A 39 8.27 8.02 14.26
CA PHE A 39 8.02 8.41 12.88
C PHE A 39 7.29 9.76 12.76
N GLY A 40 6.77 10.29 13.87
CA GLY A 40 5.89 11.46 13.88
C GLY A 40 4.63 11.20 13.05
N ASN A 41 4.33 12.05 12.07
CA ASN A 41 3.19 11.81 11.17
C ASN A 41 3.55 10.80 10.07
N ALA A 42 3.48 9.51 10.40
CA ALA A 42 3.80 8.41 9.49
C ALA A 42 2.96 8.43 8.21
N TYR A 43 1.67 8.80 8.29
CA TYR A 43 0.79 8.94 7.12
C TYR A 43 1.23 10.06 6.18
N LYS A 44 1.69 11.19 6.70
CA LYS A 44 2.27 12.28 5.89
C LYS A 44 3.56 11.82 5.22
N SER A 45 4.38 10.99 5.89
CA SER A 45 5.55 10.38 5.26
C SER A 45 5.16 9.41 4.14
N LYS A 46 4.15 8.56 4.37
CA LYS A 46 3.59 7.65 3.36
C LYS A 46 3.13 8.42 2.12
N PHE A 47 2.33 9.47 2.30
CA PHE A 47 1.90 10.34 1.21
C PHE A 47 3.11 10.94 0.45
N ARG A 48 4.10 11.47 1.18
CA ARG A 48 5.30 12.08 0.59
C ARG A 48 6.10 11.11 -0.29
N ILE A 49 6.11 9.82 0.03
CA ILE A 49 6.78 8.79 -0.76
C ILE A 49 6.10 8.63 -2.12
N PHE A 50 4.77 8.55 -2.12
CA PHE A 50 3.99 8.49 -3.36
C PHE A 50 4.13 9.79 -4.16
N SER A 51 4.17 10.94 -3.51
CA SER A 51 4.39 12.23 -4.19
C SER A 51 5.80 12.39 -4.77
N ARG A 52 6.83 11.78 -4.15
CA ARG A 52 8.23 11.88 -4.60
C ARG A 52 8.55 11.03 -5.83
N LYS A 53 7.75 10.01 -6.13
CA LYS A 53 7.91 9.17 -7.32
C LYS A 53 6.66 9.25 -8.19
N PRO A 54 6.39 10.40 -8.85
CA PRO A 54 5.21 10.58 -9.69
C PRO A 54 5.11 9.50 -10.77
N TYR A 55 6.24 9.01 -11.28
CA TYR A 55 6.28 7.87 -12.19
C TYR A 55 5.58 6.60 -11.66
N ASN A 56 5.75 6.28 -10.38
CA ASN A 56 5.09 5.12 -9.77
C ASN A 56 3.58 5.33 -9.64
N LEU A 57 3.15 6.57 -9.37
CA LEU A 57 1.73 6.95 -9.36
C LEU A 57 1.13 6.80 -10.76
N THR A 58 1.78 7.32 -11.80
CA THR A 58 1.34 7.15 -13.19
C THR A 58 1.28 5.68 -13.58
N LYS A 59 2.27 4.87 -13.18
CA LYS A 59 2.31 3.43 -13.44
C LYS A 59 1.18 2.68 -12.73
N ALA A 60 0.85 3.05 -11.49
CA ALA A 60 -0.29 2.48 -10.75
C ALA A 60 -1.62 2.86 -11.40
N LEU A 61 -1.80 4.11 -11.82
CA LEU A 61 -3.00 4.57 -12.53
C LEU A 61 -3.17 3.87 -13.88
N ASP A 62 -2.08 3.70 -14.63
CA ASP A 62 -2.09 2.96 -15.91
C ASP A 62 -2.44 1.48 -15.71
N TYR A 63 -1.94 0.85 -14.65
CA TYR A 63 -2.29 -0.51 -14.30
C TYR A 63 -3.79 -0.62 -13.98
N LEU A 64 -4.33 0.30 -13.17
CA LEU A 64 -5.74 0.32 -12.79
C LEU A 64 -6.66 0.55 -13.99
N LYS A 65 -6.27 1.42 -14.93
CA LYS A 65 -6.94 1.61 -16.23
C LYS A 65 -6.99 0.31 -17.03
N LYS A 66 -5.87 -0.42 -17.13
CA LYS A 66 -5.81 -1.71 -17.85
C LYS A 66 -6.71 -2.76 -17.20
N LEU A 67 -6.76 -2.80 -15.86
CA LEU A 67 -7.59 -3.72 -15.10
C LEU A 67 -9.09 -3.44 -15.36
N LEU A 68 -9.52 -2.18 -15.28
CA LEU A 68 -10.90 -1.79 -15.59
C LEU A 68 -11.32 -2.16 -17.02
N ILE A 69 -10.44 -1.94 -18.01
CA ILE A 69 -10.71 -2.32 -19.40
C ILE A 69 -10.85 -3.85 -19.54
N ARG A 70 -9.99 -4.63 -18.86
CA ARG A 70 -10.05 -6.10 -18.87
C ARG A 70 -11.37 -6.59 -18.27
N GLU A 71 -11.74 -6.10 -17.09
CA GLU A 71 -13.00 -6.43 -16.43
C GLU A 71 -14.21 -6.04 -17.29
N SER A 72 -14.18 -4.86 -17.90
CA SER A 72 -15.25 -4.41 -18.81
C SER A 72 -15.39 -5.32 -20.03
N ARG A 73 -14.28 -5.84 -20.57
CA ARG A 73 -14.30 -6.79 -21.69
C ARG A 73 -14.84 -8.16 -21.26
N ASN A 74 -14.38 -8.69 -20.12
CA ASN A 74 -14.88 -9.95 -19.57
C ASN A 74 -16.40 -9.91 -19.37
N LYS A 75 -16.93 -8.85 -18.75
CA LYS A 75 -18.39 -8.66 -18.58
C LYS A 75 -19.19 -8.54 -19.87
N LYS A 76 -18.56 -8.15 -20.99
CA LYS A 76 -19.20 -8.12 -22.32
C LYS A 76 -19.19 -9.50 -22.99
N ILE A 77 -18.21 -10.34 -22.67
CA ILE A 77 -18.10 -11.71 -23.19
C ILE A 77 -19.11 -12.62 -22.47
N ASP A 78 -19.24 -12.52 -21.14
CA ASP A 78 -20.22 -13.30 -20.36
C ASP A 78 -21.70 -12.98 -20.67
N LYS A 79 -21.96 -11.88 -21.37
CA LYS A 79 -23.32 -11.47 -21.80
C LYS A 79 -23.69 -11.92 -23.22
N ARG A 80 -22.77 -12.57 -23.94
CA ARG A 80 -23.01 -13.17 -25.26
C ARG A 80 -23.18 -14.67 -25.15
#